data_AF-A0A6N9RG32-F1
#
_entry.id   AF-A0A6N9RG32-F1
#
_cell.length_a   1.000
_cell.length_b   1.000
_cell.length_c   1.000
_cell.angle_alpha   90.00
_cell.angle_beta   90.00
_cell.angle_gamma   90.00
#
_symmetry.space_group_name_H-M   'P 1'
#
loop_
_entity.id
_entity.type
_entity.pdbx_description
1 polymer ?
#
loop_
_entity_poly.entity_id
_entity_poly.type
_entity_poly.pdbx_seq_one_letter_code
_entity_poly.pdbx_strand_id
1 'polypeptide(L)'
;MQSHSIQIKPLDSRCRYWAKIVRAGNELPVPSLITGANDIGGPYLQLGEEELLPGDALFEGEANHQRRNDRGWSYWLAFVSESGEFVRYESSFSTQKAEMKAQGLSPELLNGSGDIAAMVRIVHGLRAGLSVTPSKTE
;
A
#
# COMPACT_ATOMS: atom_id res chain seq x y z
N MET A 1 21.82 -0.31 -7.12
CA MET A 1 20.54 -0.51 -6.41
C MET A 1 20.04 0.88 -6.07
N GLN A 2 18.89 1.28 -6.62
CA GLN A 2 18.38 2.65 -6.48
C GLN A 2 17.43 2.70 -5.29
N SER A 3 17.74 3.53 -4.29
CA SER A 3 16.84 3.83 -3.18
C SER A 3 16.07 5.11 -3.46
N HIS A 4 14.95 5.28 -2.76
CA HIS A 4 14.08 6.44 -2.88
C HIS A 4 13.85 7.06 -1.51
N SER A 5 14.20 8.34 -1.36
CA SER A 5 13.82 9.12 -0.18
C SER A 5 12.35 9.55 -0.31
N ILE A 6 11.58 9.30 0.73
CA ILE A 6 10.14 9.59 0.79
C ILE A 6 9.82 10.43 2.01
N GLN A 7 8.83 11.30 1.87
CA GLN A 7 8.30 12.08 2.98
C GLN A 7 7.06 11.39 3.57
N ILE A 8 7.16 10.99 4.83
CA ILE A 8 6.05 10.51 5.66
C ILE A 8 5.34 11.73 6.25
N LYS A 9 4.17 12.07 5.70
CA LYS A 9 3.33 13.17 6.20
C LYS A 9 1.87 13.02 5.80
N PRO A 10 0.92 13.52 6.60
CA PRO A 10 -0.45 13.69 6.15
C PRO A 10 -0.54 14.76 5.05
N LEU A 11 -1.58 14.66 4.23
CA LEU A 11 -2.05 15.72 3.35
C LEU A 11 -2.64 16.87 4.18
N ASP A 12 -3.42 16.56 5.22
CA ASP A 12 -3.92 17.54 6.18
C ASP A 12 -3.37 17.24 7.59
N SER A 13 -2.52 18.13 8.10
CA SER A 13 -1.91 18.02 9.45
C SER A 13 -2.90 17.86 10.62
N ARG A 14 -4.20 18.16 10.40
CA ARG A 14 -5.26 18.01 11.40
C ARG A 14 -5.91 16.64 11.38
N CYS A 15 -5.66 15.84 10.35
CA CYS A 15 -6.20 14.51 10.19
C CYS A 15 -5.32 13.47 10.88
N ARG A 16 -5.95 12.36 11.29
CA ARG A 16 -5.20 11.20 11.79
C ARG A 16 -4.53 10.54 10.61
N TYR A 17 -3.24 10.24 10.77
CA TYR A 17 -2.42 9.62 9.73
C TYR A 17 -1.59 8.50 10.34
N TRP A 18 -1.34 7.47 9.53
CA TRP A 18 -0.41 6.40 9.88
C TRP A 18 0.35 5.97 8.64
N ALA A 19 1.59 5.49 8.86
CA ALA A 19 2.41 4.88 7.83
C ALA A 19 3.17 3.68 8.39
N LYS A 20 3.43 2.69 7.53
CA LYS A 20 4.24 1.51 7.81
C LYS A 20 5.06 1.12 6.59
N ILE A 21 6.31 0.73 6.80
CA ILE A 21 7.12 0.09 5.75
C ILE A 21 7.23 -1.40 6.03
N VAL A 22 6.94 -2.21 5.02
CA VAL A 22 7.24 -3.64 5.00
C VAL A 22 8.41 -3.87 4.05
N ARG A 23 9.54 -4.30 4.63
CA ARG A 23 10.77 -4.54 3.87
C ARG A 23 10.64 -5.76 2.96
N ALA A 24 11.43 -5.80 1.89
CA ALA A 24 11.41 -6.86 0.87
C ALA A 24 11.37 -8.29 1.45
N GLY A 25 12.23 -8.60 2.42
CA GLY A 25 12.33 -9.93 3.03
C GLY A 25 11.28 -10.24 4.09
N ASN A 26 10.42 -9.30 4.46
CA ASN A 26 9.40 -9.51 5.49
C ASN A 26 8.12 -10.03 4.85
N GLU A 27 7.58 -11.12 5.42
CA GLU A 27 6.30 -11.67 4.99
C GLU A 27 5.14 -10.71 5.25
N LEU A 28 4.18 -10.75 4.34
CA LEU A 28 2.88 -10.10 4.49
C LEU A 28 1.83 -11.15 4.81
N PRO A 29 0.86 -10.86 5.69
CA PRO A 29 -0.26 -11.75 5.92
C PRO A 29 -1.09 -11.93 4.63
N VAL A 30 -1.88 -12.99 4.57
CA VAL A 30 -2.87 -13.14 3.49
C VAL A 30 -3.94 -12.04 3.64
N PRO A 31 -4.46 -11.46 2.54
CA PRO A 31 -5.31 -10.28 2.63
C PRO A 31 -6.65 -10.52 3.34
N SER A 32 -7.11 -11.77 3.45
CA SER A 32 -8.32 -12.13 4.22
C SER A 32 -8.17 -11.98 5.72
N LEU A 33 -6.94 -11.92 6.26
CA LEU A 33 -6.67 -11.71 7.68
C LEU A 33 -6.52 -10.23 8.05
N ILE A 34 -6.55 -9.34 7.07
CA ILE A 34 -6.41 -7.90 7.29
C ILE A 34 -7.75 -7.31 7.71
N THR A 35 -7.80 -6.79 8.93
CA THR A 35 -8.92 -6.03 9.49
C THR A 35 -8.56 -4.55 9.67
N GLY A 36 -7.27 -4.23 9.79
CA GLY A 36 -6.76 -2.86 9.92
C GLY A 36 -5.24 -2.76 9.79
N ALA A 37 -4.71 -1.56 10.01
CA ALA A 37 -3.27 -1.28 9.92
C ALA A 37 -2.42 -2.03 10.96
N ASN A 38 -3.02 -2.47 12.06
CA ASN A 38 -2.35 -3.29 13.09
C ASN A 38 -1.96 -4.68 12.58
N ASP A 39 -2.69 -5.21 11.59
CA ASP A 39 -2.43 -6.54 11.03
C ASP A 39 -1.29 -6.52 10.00
N ILE A 40 -0.92 -5.33 9.51
CA ILE A 40 0.29 -5.15 8.70
C ILE A 40 1.50 -5.18 9.65
N GLY A 41 2.47 -6.04 9.35
CA GLY A 41 3.72 -6.12 10.12
C GLY A 41 4.52 -4.80 10.13
N GLY A 42 5.51 -4.72 11.01
CA GLY A 42 6.38 -3.55 11.15
C GLY A 42 5.83 -2.44 12.06
N PRO A 43 6.70 -1.51 12.50
CA PRO A 43 6.32 -0.42 13.39
C PRO A 43 5.54 0.66 12.65
N TYR A 44 4.70 1.39 13.38
CA TYR A 44 4.18 2.67 12.90
C TYR A 44 5.32 3.68 12.82
N LEU A 45 5.40 4.39 11.70
CA LEU A 45 6.45 5.37 11.44
C LEU A 45 6.10 6.73 12.02
N GLN A 46 7.14 7.48 12.39
CA GLN A 46 7.03 8.89 12.73
C GLN A 46 6.95 9.73 11.45
N LEU A 47 6.44 10.96 11.57
CA LEU A 47 6.50 11.91 10.47
C LEU A 47 7.95 12.33 10.22
N GLY A 48 8.35 12.42 8.95
CA GLY A 48 9.73 12.71 8.59
C GLY A 48 10.12 12.12 7.24
N GLU A 49 11.43 12.01 7.04
CA GLU A 49 12.00 11.36 5.86
C GLU A 49 12.29 9.88 6.18
N GLU A 50 11.99 9.02 5.23
CA GLU A 50 12.32 7.59 5.26
C GLU A 50 12.91 7.17 3.92
N GLU A 51 13.63 6.06 3.92
CA GLU A 51 14.21 5.48 2.71
C GLU A 51 13.52 4.17 2.34
N LEU A 52 13.08 4.09 1.07
CA LEU A 52 12.61 2.85 0.47
C LEU A 52 13.72 2.21 -0.37
N LEU A 53 13.95 0.93 -0.12
CA LEU A 53 14.87 0.07 -0.86
C LEU A 53 14.07 -0.81 -1.84
N PRO A 54 14.70 -1.39 -2.86
CA PRO A 54 14.05 -2.37 -3.72
C PRO A 54 13.37 -3.51 -2.95
N GLY A 55 12.13 -3.81 -3.36
CA GLY A 55 11.22 -4.77 -2.73
C GLY A 55 10.42 -4.23 -1.54
N ASP A 56 10.70 -3.01 -1.09
CA ASP A 56 9.98 -2.38 0.01
C ASP A 56 8.60 -1.87 -0.41
N ALA A 57 7.65 -1.98 0.51
CA ALA A 57 6.32 -1.43 0.40
C ALA A 57 6.03 -0.45 1.53
N LEU A 58 5.63 0.77 1.19
CA LEU A 58 5.08 1.75 2.14
C LEU A 58 3.56 1.74 2.07
N PHE A 59 2.93 1.49 3.20
CA PHE A 59 1.49 1.60 3.40
C PHE A 59 1.18 2.88 4.15
N GLU A 60 0.25 3.67 3.64
CA GLU A 60 -0.20 4.90 4.25
C GLU A 60 -1.73 4.90 4.38
N GLY A 61 -2.23 5.54 5.44
CA GLY A 61 -3.64 5.84 5.57
C GLY A 61 -3.87 7.16 6.32
N GLU A 62 -4.83 7.94 5.82
CA GLU A 62 -5.25 9.19 6.42
C GLU A 62 -6.76 9.22 6.60
N ALA A 63 -7.22 9.66 7.77
CA ALA A 63 -8.63 9.82 8.03
C ALA A 63 -9.17 11.03 7.25
N ASN A 64 -10.29 10.85 6.56
CA ASN A 64 -10.86 11.93 5.74
C ASN A 64 -11.37 13.04 6.67
N HIS A 65 -11.02 14.29 6.36
CA HIS A 65 -11.33 15.43 7.23
C HIS A 65 -12.84 15.54 7.46
N GLN A 66 -13.27 15.76 8.71
CA GLN A 66 -14.69 15.78 9.11
C GLN A 66 -15.57 16.80 8.37
N ARG A 67 -14.95 17.78 7.69
CA ARG A 67 -15.63 18.81 6.90
C ARG A 67 -15.82 18.42 5.43
N ARG A 68 -15.22 17.32 4.98
CA ARG A 68 -15.51 16.75 3.67
C ARG A 68 -16.74 15.85 3.77
N ASN A 69 -17.42 15.69 2.64
CA ASN A 69 -18.64 14.89 2.56
C ASN A 69 -18.34 13.37 2.52
N ASP A 70 -17.09 12.98 2.26
CA ASP A 70 -16.60 11.61 2.32
C ASP A 70 -16.10 11.29 3.74
N ARG A 71 -16.79 10.38 4.43
CA ARG A 71 -16.32 9.81 5.70
C ARG A 71 -15.45 8.61 5.42
N GLY A 72 -14.47 8.35 6.30
CA GLY A 72 -13.66 7.14 6.25
C GLY A 72 -12.18 7.46 6.25
N TRP A 73 -11.44 6.71 5.44
CA TRP A 73 -9.99 6.79 5.30
C TRP A 73 -9.62 6.72 3.82
N SER A 74 -8.64 7.50 3.43
CA SER A 74 -7.92 7.37 2.16
C SER A 74 -6.63 6.59 2.41
N TYR A 75 -6.24 5.81 1.41
CA TYR A 75 -5.08 4.92 1.52
C TYR A 75 -4.18 5.06 0.29
N TRP A 76 -2.87 5.00 0.54
CA TRP A 76 -1.85 5.03 -0.49
C TRP A 76 -0.85 3.90 -0.25
N LEU A 77 -0.38 3.33 -1.34
CA LEU A 77 0.65 2.31 -1.35
C LEU A 77 1.78 2.81 -2.25
N ALA A 78 3.00 2.89 -1.74
CA ALA A 78 4.18 3.00 -2.59
C ALA A 78 4.95 1.69 -2.56
N PHE A 79 5.55 1.32 -3.69
CA PHE A 79 6.36 0.13 -3.82
C PHE A 79 7.59 0.43 -4.68
N VAL A 80 8.73 -0.11 -4.29
CA VAL A 80 9.95 -0.07 -5.11
C VAL A 80 10.15 -1.48 -5.66
N SER A 81 10.14 -1.65 -6.98
CA SER A 81 10.40 -2.94 -7.61
C SER A 81 11.84 -3.41 -7.35
N GLU A 82 12.11 -4.68 -7.59
CA GLU A 82 13.49 -5.24 -7.54
C GLU A 82 14.44 -4.53 -8.51
N SER A 83 13.94 -3.97 -9.61
CA SER A 83 14.72 -3.15 -10.55
C SER A 83 14.96 -1.71 -10.05
N GLY A 84 14.38 -1.32 -8.92
CA GLY A 84 14.47 0.03 -8.34
C GLY A 84 13.43 1.01 -8.87
N GLU A 85 12.42 0.55 -9.61
CA GLU A 85 11.34 1.40 -10.11
C GLU A 85 10.36 1.73 -8.98
N PHE A 86 10.06 3.02 -8.81
CA PHE A 86 9.09 3.50 -7.83
C PHE A 86 7.70 3.60 -8.45
N VAL A 87 6.71 2.96 -7.83
CA VAL A 87 5.30 3.05 -8.21
C VAL A 87 4.46 3.44 -7.01
N ARG A 88 3.40 4.21 -7.24
CA ARG A 88 2.44 4.63 -6.22
C ARG A 88 1.02 4.34 -6.65
N TYR A 89 0.24 3.81 -5.73
CA TYR A 89 -1.17 3.52 -5.89
C TYR A 89 -1.96 4.32 -4.87
N GLU A 90 -3.13 4.76 -5.29
CA GLU A 90 -4.12 5.43 -4.46
C GLU A 90 -5.44 4.65 -4.52
N SER A 91 -6.21 4.75 -3.43
CA SER A 91 -7.52 4.14 -3.15
C SER A 91 -8.42 3.76 -4.33
N SER A 92 -9.37 2.84 -4.08
CA SER A 92 -10.21 2.20 -5.11
C SER A 92 -9.44 1.20 -5.98
N PHE A 93 -8.92 0.15 -5.34
CA PHE A 93 -8.04 -0.86 -5.94
C PHE A 93 -8.76 -1.98 -6.75
N SER A 94 -9.96 -1.71 -7.28
CA SER A 94 -10.79 -2.73 -7.95
C SER A 94 -10.19 -3.18 -9.28
N THR A 95 -9.65 -2.23 -10.05
CA THR A 95 -8.94 -2.48 -11.32
C THR A 95 -7.72 -3.36 -11.10
N GLN A 96 -6.89 -3.03 -10.10
CA GLN A 96 -5.69 -3.78 -9.77
C GLN A 96 -6.02 -5.21 -9.35
N LYS A 97 -7.11 -5.40 -8.59
CA LYS A 97 -7.60 -6.76 -8.26
C LYS A 97 -7.95 -7.56 -9.52
N ALA A 98 -8.62 -6.94 -10.50
CA ALA A 98 -8.98 -7.60 -11.75
C ALA A 98 -7.74 -7.95 -12.58
N GLU A 99 -6.77 -7.05 -12.69
CA GLU A 99 -5.49 -7.27 -13.38
C GLU A 99 -4.72 -8.43 -12.77
N MET A 100 -4.58 -8.47 -11.44
CA MET A 100 -3.87 -9.55 -10.74
C MET A 100 -4.60 -10.89 -10.89
N LYS A 101 -5.93 -10.90 -10.86
CA LYS A 101 -6.72 -12.10 -11.12
C LYS A 101 -6.49 -12.61 -12.55
N ALA A 102 -6.47 -11.72 -13.54
CA ALA A 102 -6.24 -12.08 -14.94
C ALA A 102 -4.85 -12.69 -15.17
N GLN A 103 -3.86 -12.27 -14.37
CA GLN A 103 -2.48 -12.79 -14.42
C GLN A 103 -2.25 -14.03 -13.55
N GLY A 104 -3.30 -14.57 -12.91
CA GLY A 104 -3.21 -15.84 -12.18
C GLY A 104 -2.77 -15.73 -10.72
N LEU A 105 -2.95 -14.58 -10.07
CA LEU A 105 -2.74 -14.48 -8.62
C LEU A 105 -3.60 -15.52 -7.87
N SER A 106 -3.00 -16.20 -6.89
CA SER A 106 -3.67 -17.23 -6.08
C SER A 106 -5.03 -16.74 -5.55
N PRO A 107 -6.10 -17.57 -5.61
CA PRO A 107 -7.40 -17.24 -5.03
C PRO A 107 -7.35 -16.84 -3.55
N GLU A 108 -6.42 -17.42 -2.78
CA GLU A 108 -6.23 -17.08 -1.37
C GLU A 108 -5.78 -15.62 -1.18
N LEU A 109 -4.95 -15.13 -2.10
CA LEU A 109 -4.49 -13.74 -2.10
C LEU A 109 -5.54 -12.79 -2.71
N LEU A 110 -6.51 -13.30 -3.47
CA LEU A 110 -7.62 -12.50 -3.99
C LEU A 110 -8.71 -12.22 -2.93
N ASN A 111 -8.79 -13.03 -1.89
CA ASN A 111 -9.77 -12.89 -0.80
C ASN A 111 -9.45 -11.70 0.11
N GLY A 112 -10.40 -11.26 0.93
CA GLY A 112 -10.29 -10.07 1.78
C GLY A 112 -10.93 -8.81 1.18
N SER A 113 -11.46 -7.97 2.07
CA SER A 113 -12.25 -6.77 1.75
C SER A 113 -11.61 -5.51 2.34
N GLY A 114 -11.96 -4.36 1.75
CA GLY A 114 -11.41 -3.06 2.15
C GLY A 114 -10.07 -2.74 1.49
N ASP A 115 -9.71 -1.46 1.56
CA ASP A 115 -8.56 -0.92 0.84
C ASP A 115 -7.22 -1.35 1.45
N ILE A 116 -7.15 -1.55 2.77
CA ILE A 116 -5.92 -2.06 3.42
C ILE A 116 -5.60 -3.47 2.93
N ALA A 117 -6.59 -4.36 2.90
CA ALA A 117 -6.43 -5.70 2.32
C ALA A 117 -6.07 -5.63 0.83
N ALA A 118 -6.61 -4.66 0.10
CA ALA A 118 -6.27 -4.47 -1.30
C ALA A 118 -4.83 -3.99 -1.51
N MET A 119 -4.29 -3.10 -0.67
CA MET A 119 -2.86 -2.74 -0.70
C MET A 119 -1.98 -3.96 -0.46
N VAL A 120 -2.30 -4.79 0.55
CA VAL A 120 -1.54 -6.01 0.84
C VAL A 120 -1.57 -6.97 -0.36
N ARG A 121 -2.72 -7.11 -1.02
CA ARG A 121 -2.85 -7.89 -2.26
C ARG A 121 -1.97 -7.38 -3.38
N ILE A 122 -1.92 -6.06 -3.59
CA ILE A 122 -1.08 -5.44 -4.62
C ILE A 122 0.39 -5.77 -4.36
N VAL A 123 0.86 -5.66 -3.11
CA VAL A 123 2.25 -5.99 -2.79
C VAL A 123 2.55 -7.47 -3.04
N HIS A 124 1.64 -8.39 -2.69
CA HIS A 124 1.78 -9.80 -3.05
C HIS A 124 1.90 -10.01 -4.56
N GLY A 125 1.04 -9.35 -5.35
CA GLY A 125 1.10 -9.40 -6.82
C GLY A 125 2.41 -8.87 -7.37
N LEU A 126 2.87 -7.71 -6.91
CA LEU A 126 4.11 -7.09 -7.35
C LEU A 126 5.34 -7.94 -6.99
N ARG A 127 5.38 -8.51 -5.78
CA ARG A 127 6.43 -9.45 -5.37
C ARG A 127 6.42 -10.76 -6.16
N ALA A 128 5.26 -11.18 -6.63
CA ALA A 128 5.12 -12.31 -7.55
C ALA A 128 5.48 -11.96 -9.01
N GLY A 129 5.92 -10.72 -9.30
CA GLY A 129 6.30 -10.27 -10.63
C GLY A 129 5.12 -9.92 -11.54
N LEU A 130 3.92 -9.75 -10.98
CA LEU A 130 2.74 -9.35 -11.75
C LEU A 130 2.78 -7.86 -12.07
N SER A 131 2.29 -7.48 -13.25
CA SER A 131 2.17 -6.09 -13.65
C SER A 131 0.87 -5.51 -13.13
N VAL A 132 0.94 -4.45 -12.33
CA VAL A 132 -0.25 -3.81 -11.74
C VAL A 132 -0.23 -2.34 -12.06
N THR A 133 -1.24 -1.86 -12.79
CA THR A 133 -1.27 -0.48 -13.27
C THR A 133 -1.46 0.48 -12.09
N PRO A 134 -0.56 1.45 -11.89
CA PRO A 134 -0.73 2.51 -10.89
C PRO A 134 -2.02 3.30 -11.15
N SER A 135 -2.70 3.73 -10.07
CA SER A 135 -3.75 4.75 -10.21
C SER A 135 -3.09 5.99 -10.81
N LYS A 136 -3.60 6.49 -11.95
CA LYS A 136 -3.08 7.73 -12.53
C LYS A 136 -3.16 8.84 -11.48
N THR A 137 -2.01 9.44 -11.19
CA THR A 137 -1.92 10.70 -10.45
C THR A 137 -2.48 11.77 -11.38
N GLU A 138 -3.67 12.29 -11.08
CA GLU A 138 -4.12 13.58 -11.65
C GLU A 138 -3.48 14.73 -10.88
#